data_AF-A0A1Z5KLS5-F1
#
_entry.id   AF-A0A1Z5KLS5-F1
#
_cell.length_a   1.000
_cell.length_b   1.000
_cell.length_c   1.000
_cell.angle_alpha   90.00
_cell.angle_beta   90.00
_cell.angle_gamma   90.00
#
_symmetry.space_group_name_H-M   'P 1'
#
loop_
_entity.id
_entity.type
_entity.pdbx_description
1 polymer ?
#
loop_
_entity_poly.entity_id
_entity_poly.type
_entity_poly.pdbx_seq_one_letter_code
_entity_poly.pdbx_strand_id
1 'polypeptide(L)'
;MYPDDHFDFVTEIKDRDQLNELVNQAIKKSQTLFVRWVSDPDHADCLRQAPTWNRAVRAFADNKKVVFGDINLSEADTLKGAPHWPSQFGWPTIRYFNRETGVDGADYVQKTNQKMHDELRDFDVMVDYIEKAGNTVLCDLNGKHCNKMEKDYIKLVKKKSLDELVLLRKRLYAMDVNLLVKDIQEWNLRRRRILTKLVKQKEIKETGKSTTGNEL
;
A
#
# COMPACT_ATOMS: atom_id res chain seq x y z
N MET A 1 -17.60 -2.91 5.01
CA MET A 1 -16.28 -2.58 4.42
C MET A 1 -15.14 -2.68 5.43
N TYR A 2 -15.31 -2.08 6.61
CA TYR A 2 -14.29 -1.98 7.65
C TYR A 2 -14.37 -3.20 8.58
N PRO A 3 -13.27 -3.95 8.79
CA PRO A 3 -13.19 -4.87 9.92
C PRO A 3 -13.15 -4.10 11.24
N ASP A 4 -13.46 -4.78 12.36
CA ASP A 4 -13.52 -4.15 13.69
C ASP A 4 -12.24 -3.42 14.10
N ASP A 5 -11.08 -3.93 13.65
CA ASP A 5 -9.74 -3.38 13.94
C ASP A 5 -9.27 -2.31 12.93
N HIS A 6 -10.12 -1.91 11.97
CA HIS A 6 -9.70 -1.01 10.89
C HIS A 6 -9.20 0.34 11.40
N PHE A 7 -9.98 0.95 12.29
CA PHE A 7 -9.70 2.29 12.82
C PHE A 7 -8.64 2.31 13.92
N ASP A 8 -8.07 1.15 14.28
CA ASP A 8 -6.85 1.08 15.09
C ASP A 8 -5.61 1.50 14.27
N PHE A 9 -5.68 1.41 12.95
CA PHE A 9 -4.57 1.71 12.02
C PHE A 9 -4.83 2.93 11.12
N VAL A 10 -6.07 3.39 11.07
CA VAL A 10 -6.54 4.44 10.16
C VAL A 10 -7.36 5.44 10.94
N THR A 11 -7.09 6.73 10.77
CA THR A 11 -7.93 7.78 11.35
C THR A 11 -9.21 7.92 10.53
N GLU A 12 -10.36 7.81 11.17
CA GLU A 12 -11.63 8.18 10.55
C GLU A 12 -11.75 9.72 10.51
N ILE A 13 -11.81 10.29 9.31
CA ILE A 13 -11.85 11.74 9.11
C ILE A 13 -13.29 12.13 8.77
N LYS A 14 -13.93 12.88 9.67
CA LYS A 14 -15.35 13.23 9.56
C LYS A 14 -15.60 14.60 8.92
N ASP A 15 -14.61 15.49 8.93
CA ASP A 15 -14.76 16.84 8.40
C ASP A 15 -13.45 17.46 7.89
N ARG A 16 -13.58 18.63 7.28
CA ARG A 16 -12.46 19.38 6.67
C ARG A 16 -11.43 19.84 7.69
N ASP A 17 -11.84 20.18 8.91
CA ASP A 17 -10.91 20.68 9.92
C ASP A 17 -10.02 19.54 10.43
N GLN A 18 -10.60 18.36 10.65
CA GLN A 18 -9.84 17.14 10.96
C GLN A 18 -8.86 16.75 9.84
N LEU A 19 -9.29 16.83 8.57
CA LEU A 19 -8.38 16.58 7.44
C LEU A 19 -7.21 17.56 7.46
N ASN A 20 -7.49 18.86 7.58
CA ASN A 20 -6.48 19.91 7.59
C ASN A 20 -5.50 19.74 8.75
N GLU A 21 -6.01 19.42 9.94
CA GLU A 21 -5.17 19.15 11.10
C GLU A 21 -4.25 17.96 10.84
N LEU A 22 -4.80 16.84 10.37
CA LEU A 22 -4.03 15.62 10.14
C LEU A 22 -2.96 15.81 9.05
N VAL A 23 -3.28 16.52 7.96
CA VAL A 23 -2.33 16.90 6.90
C VAL A 23 -1.19 17.72 7.47
N ASN A 24 -1.50 18.78 8.23
CA ASN A 24 -0.49 19.65 8.82
C ASN A 24 0.40 18.91 9.82
N GLN A 25 -0.19 18.04 10.64
CA GLN A 25 0.56 17.20 11.57
C GLN A 25 1.51 16.24 10.85
N ALA A 26 1.05 15.57 9.79
CA ALA A 26 1.87 14.64 9.01
C ALA A 26 3.05 15.37 8.35
N ILE A 27 2.80 16.49 7.68
CA ILE A 27 3.84 17.31 7.02
C ILE A 27 4.88 17.79 8.04
N LYS A 28 4.42 18.30 9.19
CA LYS A 28 5.29 18.74 10.30
C LYS A 28 6.19 17.60 10.79
N LYS A 29 5.64 16.39 10.95
CA LYS A 29 6.37 15.18 11.36
C LYS A 29 7.22 14.55 10.25
N SER A 30 7.25 15.12 9.04
CA SER A 30 7.93 14.53 7.86
C SER A 30 7.38 13.15 7.49
N GLN A 31 6.08 12.95 7.71
CA GLN A 31 5.36 11.75 7.31
C GLN A 31 4.62 11.99 5.99
N THR A 32 4.28 10.91 5.30
CA THR A 32 3.28 10.94 4.23
C THR A 32 1.95 10.44 4.79
N LEU A 33 0.92 11.28 4.73
CA LEU A 33 -0.45 10.90 5.01
C LEU A 33 -1.09 10.37 3.73
N PHE A 34 -1.62 9.16 3.76
CA PHE A 34 -2.46 8.62 2.71
C PHE A 34 -3.91 8.66 3.18
N VAL A 35 -4.79 9.28 2.40
CA VAL A 35 -6.20 9.33 2.72
C VAL A 35 -6.99 8.65 1.59
N ARG A 36 -7.88 7.74 1.95
CA ARG A 36 -8.79 7.10 1.00
C ARG A 36 -10.18 7.72 1.14
N TRP A 37 -10.71 8.18 0.02
CA TRP A 37 -12.09 8.64 -0.08
C TRP A 37 -12.95 7.51 -0.62
N VAL A 38 -14.01 7.20 0.11
CA VAL A 38 -15.10 6.33 -0.34
C VAL A 38 -16.36 7.18 -0.51
N SER A 39 -17.14 6.87 -1.55
CA SER A 39 -18.43 7.54 -1.78
C SER A 39 -19.44 7.20 -0.69
N ASP A 40 -19.56 5.91 -0.42
CA ASP A 40 -20.39 5.32 0.62
C ASP A 40 -19.80 3.94 1.01
N PRO A 41 -19.96 3.46 2.26
CA PRO A 41 -19.37 2.20 2.68
C PRO A 41 -19.90 0.96 1.97
N ASP A 42 -21.11 1.03 1.42
CA ASP A 42 -21.78 -0.05 0.71
C ASP A 42 -21.62 0.04 -0.82
N HIS A 43 -20.90 1.07 -1.31
CA HIS A 43 -20.60 1.20 -2.74
C HIS A 43 -19.77 0.01 -3.23
N ALA A 44 -20.24 -0.66 -4.28
CA ALA A 44 -19.65 -1.91 -4.79
C ALA A 44 -18.14 -1.80 -5.09
N ASP A 45 -17.70 -0.68 -5.67
CA ASP A 45 -16.28 -0.47 -6.01
C ASP A 45 -15.41 -0.26 -4.77
N CYS A 46 -15.95 0.42 -3.74
CA CYS A 46 -15.26 0.61 -2.46
C CYS A 46 -15.12 -0.73 -1.73
N LEU A 47 -16.19 -1.53 -1.71
CA LEU A 47 -16.18 -2.90 -1.16
C LEU A 47 -15.16 -3.80 -1.85
N ARG A 48 -14.99 -3.66 -3.18
CA ARG A 48 -14.02 -4.45 -3.95
C ARG A 48 -12.57 -4.16 -3.57
N GLN A 49 -12.22 -2.89 -3.36
CA GLN A 49 -10.85 -2.46 -3.03
C GLN A 49 -10.51 -2.62 -1.54
N ALA A 50 -11.51 -2.53 -0.66
CA ALA A 50 -11.31 -2.45 0.77
C ALA A 50 -10.45 -3.56 1.40
N PRO A 51 -10.59 -4.86 1.03
CA PRO A 51 -9.75 -5.90 1.60
C PRO A 51 -8.25 -5.62 1.44
N THR A 52 -7.84 -5.05 0.30
CA THR A 52 -6.43 -4.74 0.03
C THR A 52 -5.97 -3.49 0.77
N TRP A 53 -6.80 -2.46 0.86
CA TRP A 53 -6.52 -1.30 1.70
C TRP A 53 -6.33 -1.68 3.18
N ASN A 54 -7.28 -2.45 3.74
CA ASN A 54 -7.25 -2.87 5.15
C ASN A 54 -6.00 -3.71 5.46
N ARG A 55 -5.57 -4.57 4.51
CA ARG A 55 -4.30 -5.31 4.65
C ARG A 55 -3.09 -4.38 4.59
N ALA A 56 -3.09 -3.38 3.70
CA ALA A 56 -1.96 -2.46 3.53
C ALA A 56 -1.76 -1.58 4.77
N VAL A 57 -2.83 -0.96 5.29
CA VAL A 57 -2.74 -0.09 6.48
C VAL A 57 -2.26 -0.86 7.71
N ARG A 58 -2.77 -2.08 7.93
CA ARG A 58 -2.27 -2.99 8.99
C ARG A 58 -0.80 -3.34 8.75
N ALA A 59 -0.42 -3.59 7.51
CA ALA A 59 0.95 -3.98 7.20
C ALA A 59 1.98 -2.89 7.52
N PHE A 60 1.58 -1.62 7.37
CA PHE A 60 2.39 -0.44 7.65
C PHE A 60 2.24 0.13 9.06
N ALA A 61 1.50 -0.52 9.97
CA ALA A 61 1.19 0.01 11.32
C ALA A 61 2.43 0.47 12.11
N ASP A 62 3.55 -0.26 12.03
CA ASP A 62 4.80 0.09 12.73
C ASP A 62 5.70 1.07 11.94
N ASN A 63 5.28 1.51 10.76
CA ASN A 63 6.07 2.36 9.88
C ASN A 63 5.85 3.85 10.18
N LYS A 64 6.75 4.43 10.98
CA LYS A 64 6.69 5.84 11.40
C LYS A 64 6.76 6.87 10.27
N LYS A 65 7.02 6.50 9.01
CA LYS A 65 7.03 7.43 7.88
C LYS A 65 5.67 7.67 7.26
N VAL A 66 4.69 6.83 7.54
CA VAL A 66 3.37 6.91 6.91
C VAL A 66 2.28 6.93 7.96
N VAL A 67 1.19 7.60 7.64
CA VAL A 67 -0.05 7.63 8.42
C VAL A 67 -1.23 7.50 7.46
N PHE A 68 -2.35 6.96 7.94
CA PHE A 68 -3.50 6.62 7.09
C PHE A 68 -4.77 7.27 7.61
N GLY A 69 -5.62 7.72 6.69
CA GLY A 69 -6.96 8.21 6.98
C GLY A 69 -7.99 7.66 6.00
N ASP A 70 -9.24 7.57 6.44
CA ASP A 70 -10.39 7.23 5.61
C ASP A 70 -11.46 8.32 5.75
N ILE A 71 -12.07 8.68 4.62
CA ILE A 71 -13.20 9.61 4.55
C ILE A 71 -14.38 8.87 3.93
N ASN A 72 -15.48 8.80 4.67
CA ASN A 72 -16.78 8.44 4.11
C ASN A 72 -17.53 9.70 3.66
N LEU A 73 -17.66 9.92 2.34
CA LEU A 73 -18.33 11.11 1.82
C LEU A 73 -19.86 11.09 1.98
N SER A 74 -20.49 9.96 2.26
CA SER A 74 -21.91 9.95 2.61
C SER A 74 -22.17 10.57 3.99
N GLU A 75 -21.13 10.70 4.83
CA GLU A 75 -21.20 11.29 6.17
C GLU A 75 -20.41 12.60 6.32
N ALA A 76 -19.39 12.84 5.49
CA ALA A 76 -18.50 13.99 5.60
C ALA A 76 -18.84 15.11 4.60
N ASP A 77 -19.98 15.79 4.82
CA ASP A 77 -20.50 16.80 3.88
C ASP A 77 -19.52 17.94 3.58
N THR A 78 -18.74 18.39 4.57
CA THR A 78 -17.76 19.48 4.40
C THR A 78 -16.59 19.13 3.49
N LEU A 79 -16.41 17.85 3.17
CA LEU A 79 -15.35 17.33 2.29
C LEU A 79 -15.84 17.10 0.85
N LYS A 80 -17.11 17.41 0.56
CA LYS A 80 -17.64 17.44 -0.81
C LYS A 80 -17.13 18.70 -1.52
N GLY A 81 -16.32 18.51 -2.55
CA GLY A 81 -15.90 19.57 -3.46
C GLY A 81 -14.49 20.12 -3.21
N ALA A 82 -14.21 21.31 -3.76
CA ALA A 82 -12.87 21.91 -3.73
C ALA A 82 -12.38 22.16 -2.28
N PRO A 83 -11.07 22.09 -2.01
CA PRO A 83 -9.98 21.83 -2.96
C PRO A 83 -9.68 20.34 -3.19
N HIS A 84 -10.24 19.44 -2.37
CA HIS A 84 -9.96 18.01 -2.42
C HIS A 84 -11.13 17.25 -3.04
N TRP A 85 -11.23 17.31 -4.37
CA TRP A 85 -12.19 16.49 -5.10
C TRP A 85 -11.75 15.02 -5.15
N PRO A 86 -12.69 14.06 -5.10
CA PRO A 86 -12.41 12.70 -5.53
C PRO A 86 -11.92 12.70 -6.99
N SER A 87 -11.02 11.79 -7.31
CA SER A 87 -10.34 11.74 -8.60
C SER A 87 -11.32 11.39 -9.73
N GLN A 88 -11.02 11.86 -10.95
CA GLN A 88 -11.77 11.50 -12.16
C GLN A 88 -11.75 10.00 -12.50
N PHE A 89 -10.85 9.23 -11.87
CA PHE A 89 -10.64 7.80 -12.16
C PHE A 89 -11.58 6.87 -11.37
N GLY A 90 -12.52 7.42 -10.60
CA GLY A 90 -13.59 6.69 -9.92
C GLY A 90 -13.29 6.34 -8.45
N TRP A 91 -14.09 5.41 -7.92
CA TRP A 91 -14.08 5.05 -6.51
C TRP A 91 -13.35 3.71 -6.25
N PRO A 92 -12.71 3.56 -5.06
CA PRO A 92 -12.32 4.65 -4.17
C PRO A 92 -11.18 5.46 -4.81
N THR A 93 -10.99 6.69 -4.33
CA THR A 93 -9.80 7.50 -4.66
C THR A 93 -8.85 7.50 -3.48
N ILE A 94 -7.53 7.53 -3.74
CA ILE A 94 -6.52 7.77 -2.72
C ILE A 94 -5.73 9.02 -3.08
N ARG A 95 -5.60 9.94 -2.12
CA ARG A 95 -4.67 11.08 -2.19
C ARG A 95 -3.61 10.94 -1.12
N TYR A 96 -2.45 11.52 -1.39
CA TYR A 96 -1.37 11.57 -0.41
C TYR A 96 -0.84 12.98 -0.19
N PHE A 97 -0.48 13.26 1.06
CA PHE A 97 -0.01 14.55 1.54
C PHE A 97 1.33 14.37 2.21
N ASN A 98 2.32 15.10 1.75
CA ASN A 98 3.65 15.12 2.33
C ASN A 98 4.29 16.50 2.07
N ARG A 99 5.56 16.67 2.42
CA ARG A 99 6.26 17.95 2.22
C ARG A 99 6.40 18.36 0.75
N GLU A 100 6.42 17.39 -0.16
CA GLU A 100 6.58 17.63 -1.60
C GLU A 100 5.25 18.04 -2.24
N THR A 101 4.14 17.43 -1.82
CA THR A 101 2.80 17.72 -2.35
C THR A 101 2.06 18.83 -1.59
N GLY A 102 2.53 19.18 -0.39
CA GLY A 102 1.94 20.22 0.43
C GLY A 102 0.51 19.88 0.90
N VAL A 103 -0.22 20.92 1.28
CA VAL A 103 -1.62 20.78 1.77
C VAL A 103 -2.58 20.38 0.66
N ASP A 104 -2.27 20.69 -0.60
CA ASP A 104 -3.11 20.32 -1.74
C ASP A 104 -3.10 18.80 -2.00
N GLY A 105 -1.99 18.14 -1.64
CA GLY A 105 -1.79 16.72 -1.87
C GLY A 105 -1.68 16.37 -3.36
N ALA A 106 -1.48 15.09 -3.64
CA ALA A 106 -1.51 14.57 -5.01
C ALA A 106 -2.35 13.31 -5.10
N ASP A 107 -2.96 13.11 -6.27
CA ASP A 107 -3.75 11.93 -6.57
C ASP A 107 -2.85 10.72 -6.83
N TYR A 108 -3.40 9.52 -6.60
CA TYR A 108 -2.83 8.30 -7.17
C TYR A 108 -2.89 8.36 -8.72
N VAL A 109 -1.75 8.11 -9.36
CA VAL A 109 -1.65 8.02 -10.83
C VAL A 109 -1.77 6.56 -11.22
N GLN A 110 -2.82 6.24 -11.98
CA GLN A 110 -3.05 4.89 -12.50
C GLN A 110 -1.86 4.41 -13.33
N LYS A 111 -1.52 3.12 -13.18
CA LYS A 111 -0.42 2.48 -13.92
C LYS A 111 -0.91 1.64 -15.10
N THR A 112 -2.21 1.35 -15.14
CA THR A 112 -2.83 0.51 -16.16
C THR A 112 -4.12 1.15 -16.65
N ASN A 113 -4.71 0.56 -17.69
CA ASN A 113 -6.04 0.94 -18.18
C ASN A 113 -7.19 0.31 -17.38
N GLN A 114 -6.92 -0.35 -16.24
CA GLN A 114 -7.94 -0.91 -15.38
C GLN A 114 -8.66 0.18 -14.57
N LYS A 115 -9.85 -0.14 -14.07
CA LYS A 115 -10.53 0.72 -13.09
C LYS A 115 -9.69 0.82 -11.82
N MET A 116 -9.73 1.98 -11.14
CA MET A 116 -8.92 2.22 -9.94
C MET A 116 -9.13 1.17 -8.85
N HIS A 117 -10.38 0.76 -8.60
CA HIS A 117 -10.65 -0.30 -7.64
C HIS A 117 -10.11 -1.66 -8.06
N ASP A 118 -9.95 -1.96 -9.36
CA ASP A 118 -9.40 -3.24 -9.81
C ASP A 118 -7.87 -3.23 -9.76
N GLU A 119 -7.23 -2.13 -10.15
CA GLU A 119 -5.78 -1.97 -10.06
C GLU A 119 -5.30 -1.99 -8.60
N LEU A 120 -5.98 -1.26 -7.72
CA LEU A 120 -5.65 -1.16 -6.29
C LEU A 120 -6.12 -2.36 -5.45
N ARG A 121 -6.75 -3.37 -6.07
CA ARG A 121 -6.97 -4.67 -5.42
C ARG A 121 -5.72 -5.52 -5.35
N ASP A 122 -4.75 -5.27 -6.23
CA ASP A 122 -3.47 -5.94 -6.16
C ASP A 122 -2.66 -5.36 -4.99
N PHE A 123 -2.28 -6.23 -4.05
CA PHE A 123 -1.53 -5.82 -2.87
C PHE A 123 -0.12 -5.32 -3.20
N ASP A 124 0.53 -5.88 -4.21
CA ASP A 124 1.85 -5.41 -4.64
C ASP A 124 1.74 -4.00 -5.23
N VAL A 125 0.71 -3.74 -6.04
CA VAL A 125 0.46 -2.39 -6.59
C VAL A 125 0.18 -1.37 -5.48
N MET A 126 -0.67 -1.71 -4.51
CA MET A 126 -0.98 -0.86 -3.35
C MET A 126 0.27 -0.55 -2.53
N VAL A 127 1.06 -1.56 -2.18
CA VAL A 127 2.28 -1.38 -1.38
C VAL A 127 3.34 -0.61 -2.17
N ASP A 128 3.53 -0.88 -3.46
CA ASP A 128 4.46 -0.13 -4.30
C ASP A 128 4.10 1.36 -4.37
N TYR A 129 2.80 1.67 -4.45
CA TYR A 129 2.31 3.04 -4.36
C TYR A 129 2.68 3.69 -3.02
N ILE A 130 2.38 3.03 -1.89
CA ILE A 130 2.69 3.55 -0.56
C ILE A 130 4.20 3.70 -0.35
N GLU A 131 5.01 2.73 -0.77
CA GLU A 131 6.47 2.79 -0.67
C GLU A 131 7.03 3.98 -1.47
N LYS A 132 6.54 4.20 -2.70
CA LYS A 132 6.97 5.29 -3.58
C LYS A 132 6.58 6.66 -3.04
N ALA A 133 5.29 6.89 -2.78
CA ALA A 133 4.78 8.18 -2.29
C ALA A 133 5.18 8.47 -0.83
N GLY A 134 5.41 7.42 -0.05
CA GLY A 134 5.87 7.49 1.35
C GLY A 134 7.38 7.63 1.52
N ASN A 135 8.15 7.51 0.42
CA ASN A 135 9.61 7.37 0.45
C ASN A 135 10.06 6.41 1.57
N THR A 136 9.42 5.24 1.59
CA THR A 136 9.54 4.24 2.66
C THR A 136 9.57 2.84 2.07
N VAL A 137 9.81 1.85 2.92
CA VAL A 137 9.69 0.44 2.56
C VAL A 137 8.90 -0.29 3.64
N LEU A 138 8.04 -1.22 3.23
CA LEU A 138 7.31 -2.09 4.14
C LEU A 138 8.28 -3.02 4.87
N CYS A 139 9.19 -3.64 4.13
CA CYS A 139 10.27 -4.46 4.67
C CYS A 139 11.48 -4.39 3.72
N ASP A 140 12.64 -4.08 4.30
CA ASP A 140 13.93 -4.02 3.62
C ASP A 140 14.67 -5.36 3.77
N LEU A 141 15.46 -5.75 2.76
CA LEU A 141 16.31 -6.95 2.84
C LEU A 141 17.36 -6.87 3.95
N ASN A 142 17.70 -5.68 4.48
CA ASN A 142 18.55 -5.52 5.66
C ASN A 142 17.80 -5.75 7.01
N GLY A 143 16.49 -5.96 6.97
CA GLY A 143 15.65 -6.21 8.15
C GLY A 143 14.98 -4.95 8.74
N LYS A 144 15.22 -3.76 8.18
CA LYS A 144 14.52 -2.53 8.58
C LYS A 144 13.04 -2.62 8.20
N HIS A 145 12.17 -2.15 9.10
CA HIS A 145 10.70 -2.20 9.00
C HIS A 145 10.07 -3.61 8.94
N CYS A 146 10.87 -4.67 8.91
CA CYS A 146 10.38 -6.03 8.88
C CYS A 146 9.96 -6.55 10.27
N ASN A 147 8.92 -7.37 10.32
CA ASN A 147 8.55 -8.13 11.51
C ASN A 147 9.50 -9.33 11.73
N LYS A 148 9.34 -10.06 12.85
CA LYS A 148 10.19 -11.20 13.20
C LYS A 148 10.17 -12.30 12.13
N MET A 149 8.98 -12.65 11.64
CA MET A 149 8.78 -13.70 10.64
C MET A 149 9.49 -13.37 9.31
N GLU A 150 9.38 -12.11 8.86
CA GLU A 150 10.06 -11.62 7.66
C GLU A 150 11.59 -11.64 7.82
N LYS A 151 12.11 -11.20 8.97
CA LYS A 151 13.56 -11.23 9.26
C LYS A 151 14.12 -12.65 9.22
N ASP A 152 13.43 -13.59 9.83
CA ASP A 152 13.87 -14.98 9.88
C ASP A 152 13.78 -15.64 8.49
N TYR A 153 12.74 -15.31 7.73
CA TYR A 153 12.63 -15.76 6.34
C TYR A 153 13.72 -15.19 5.44
N ILE A 154 14.02 -13.89 5.56
CA ILE A 154 15.12 -13.25 4.82
C ILE A 154 16.44 -13.98 5.09
N LYS A 155 16.76 -14.29 6.35
CA LYS A 155 17.98 -15.04 6.71
C LYS A 155 18.02 -16.42 6.06
N LEU A 156 16.88 -17.09 5.99
CA LEU A 156 16.76 -18.40 5.36
C LEU A 156 16.97 -18.33 3.84
N VAL A 157 16.22 -17.47 3.14
CA VAL A 157 16.22 -17.46 1.67
C VAL A 157 17.42 -16.74 1.06
N LYS A 158 18.08 -15.82 1.78
CA LYS A 158 19.32 -15.17 1.30
C LYS A 158 20.43 -16.14 0.89
N LYS A 159 20.46 -17.33 1.50
CA LYS A 159 21.45 -18.39 1.24
C LYS A 159 21.21 -19.15 -0.07
N LYS A 160 20.01 -19.03 -0.66
CA LYS A 160 19.61 -19.76 -1.88
C LYS A 160 20.20 -19.15 -3.14
N SER A 161 20.42 -19.94 -4.20
CA SER A 161 20.84 -19.45 -5.51
C SER A 161 19.76 -18.57 -6.17
N LEU A 162 20.12 -17.84 -7.25
CA LEU A 162 19.13 -17.09 -8.03
C LEU A 162 18.03 -18.01 -8.56
N ASP A 163 18.39 -19.14 -9.16
CA ASP A 163 17.42 -20.11 -9.71
C ASP A 163 16.46 -20.66 -8.65
N GLU A 164 16.98 -20.99 -7.46
CA GLU A 164 16.14 -21.44 -6.35
C GLU A 164 15.14 -20.36 -5.90
N LEU A 165 15.57 -19.09 -5.87
CA LEU A 165 14.71 -17.97 -5.50
C LEU A 165 13.64 -17.70 -6.57
N VAL A 166 14.01 -17.75 -7.85
CA VAL A 166 13.07 -17.62 -8.97
C VAL A 166 12.02 -18.73 -8.92
N LEU A 167 12.43 -19.97 -8.68
CA LEU A 167 11.51 -21.10 -8.57
C LEU A 167 10.58 -20.95 -7.36
N LEU A 168 11.10 -20.55 -6.20
CA LEU A 168 10.30 -20.32 -5.00
C LEU A 168 9.29 -19.19 -5.20
N ARG A 169 9.72 -18.08 -5.83
CA ARG A 169 8.84 -16.97 -6.20
C ARG A 169 7.72 -17.45 -7.11
N LYS A 170 8.05 -18.19 -8.18
CA LYS A 170 7.06 -18.73 -9.13
C LYS A 170 5.99 -19.58 -8.43
N ARG A 171 6.41 -20.50 -7.55
CA ARG A 171 5.49 -21.34 -6.77
C ARG A 171 4.57 -20.51 -5.89
N LEU A 172 5.09 -19.46 -5.26
CA LEU A 172 4.30 -18.61 -4.39
C LEU A 172 3.29 -17.78 -5.16
N TYR A 173 3.66 -17.21 -6.32
CA TYR A 173 2.72 -16.46 -7.17
C TYR A 173 1.64 -17.36 -7.79
N ALA A 174 1.91 -18.65 -7.99
CA ALA A 174 0.90 -19.61 -8.45
C ALA A 174 -0.19 -19.95 -7.42
N MET A 175 -0.01 -19.58 -6.14
CA MET A 175 -1.04 -19.77 -5.11
C MET A 175 -2.13 -18.71 -5.25
N ASP A 176 -3.40 -19.09 -5.25
CA ASP A 176 -4.48 -18.12 -5.10
C ASP A 176 -4.54 -17.64 -3.64
N VAL A 177 -4.12 -16.40 -3.41
CA VAL A 177 -4.07 -15.82 -2.06
C VAL A 177 -5.46 -15.74 -1.45
N ASN A 178 -6.50 -15.54 -2.26
CA ASN A 178 -7.85 -15.36 -1.73
C ASN A 178 -8.44 -16.65 -1.15
N LEU A 179 -7.90 -17.81 -1.53
CA LEU A 179 -8.31 -19.12 -1.01
C LEU A 179 -7.57 -19.53 0.28
N LEU A 180 -6.59 -18.74 0.74
CA LEU A 180 -5.84 -19.05 1.96
C LEU A 180 -6.55 -18.49 3.19
N VAL A 181 -6.31 -19.07 4.37
CA VAL A 181 -6.76 -18.48 5.64
C VAL A 181 -5.99 -17.18 5.93
N LYS A 182 -6.60 -16.23 6.65
CA LYS A 182 -6.14 -14.83 6.83
C LYS A 182 -4.64 -14.70 7.11
N ASP A 183 -4.12 -15.40 8.11
CA ASP A 183 -2.71 -15.32 8.50
C ASP A 183 -1.76 -15.81 7.39
N ILE A 184 -2.19 -16.83 6.64
CA ILE A 184 -1.44 -17.37 5.51
C ILE A 184 -1.55 -16.45 4.29
N GLN A 185 -2.66 -15.71 4.12
CA GLN A 185 -2.79 -14.68 3.09
C GLN A 185 -1.73 -13.60 3.28
N GLU A 186 -1.72 -12.98 4.46
CA GLU A 186 -0.80 -11.89 4.80
C GLU A 186 0.66 -12.35 4.68
N TRP A 187 0.95 -13.55 5.18
CA TRP A 187 2.28 -14.12 5.07
C TRP A 187 2.70 -14.36 3.61
N ASN A 188 1.80 -14.88 2.76
CA ASN A 188 2.10 -15.10 1.35
C ASN A 188 2.44 -13.82 0.60
N LEU A 189 1.67 -12.76 0.84
CA LEU A 189 1.90 -11.46 0.22
C LEU A 189 3.26 -10.88 0.65
N ARG A 190 3.57 -10.89 1.95
CA ARG A 190 4.85 -10.39 2.48
C ARG A 190 6.05 -11.16 1.93
N ARG A 191 6.00 -12.50 1.91
CA ARG A 191 7.12 -13.32 1.44
C ARG A 191 7.32 -13.25 -0.09
N ARG A 192 6.26 -13.07 -0.88
CA ARG A 192 6.36 -12.78 -2.32
C ARG A 192 7.21 -11.53 -2.56
N ARG A 193 6.91 -10.43 -1.85
CA ARG A 193 7.66 -9.18 -1.95
C ARG A 193 9.13 -9.34 -1.57
N ILE A 194 9.43 -10.06 -0.50
CA ILE A 194 10.82 -10.35 -0.08
C ILE A 194 11.58 -11.07 -1.20
N LEU A 195 10.98 -12.11 -1.80
CA LEU A 195 11.61 -12.84 -2.89
C LEU A 195 11.77 -11.98 -4.14
N THR A 196 10.77 -11.18 -4.49
CA THR A 196 10.85 -10.26 -5.63
C THR A 196 12.03 -9.29 -5.46
N LYS A 197 12.18 -8.66 -4.29
CA LYS A 197 13.32 -7.78 -3.98
C LYS A 197 14.65 -8.53 -4.04
N LEU A 198 14.71 -9.74 -3.49
CA LEU A 198 15.95 -10.52 -3.42
C LEU A 198 16.39 -11.07 -4.78
N VAL A 199 15.46 -11.56 -5.60
CA VAL A 199 15.71 -11.98 -6.99
C VAL A 199 16.29 -10.81 -7.77
N LYS A 200 15.63 -9.65 -7.76
CA LYS A 200 16.12 -8.44 -8.44
C LYS A 200 17.53 -8.05 -7.98
N GLN A 201 17.80 -8.10 -6.67
CA GLN A 201 19.14 -7.83 -6.15
C GLN A 201 20.20 -8.81 -6.67
N LYS A 202 19.88 -10.10 -6.81
CA LYS A 202 20.81 -11.11 -7.32
C LYS A 202 21.00 -11.01 -8.83
N GLU A 203 19.93 -10.79 -9.60
CA GLU A 203 20.00 -10.53 -11.05
C GLU A 203 20.94 -9.36 -11.35
N ILE A 204 20.82 -8.25 -10.60
CA ILE A 204 21.71 -7.08 -10.75
C ILE A 204 23.17 -7.45 -10.45
N LYS A 205 23.43 -8.27 -9.42
CA LYS A 205 24.78 -8.69 -9.04
C LYS A 205 25.42 -9.63 -10.06
N GLU A 206 24.63 -10.53 -10.65
CA GLU A 206 25.13 -11.52 -11.60
C GLU A 206 25.29 -10.95 -13.03
N THR A 207 24.39 -10.04 -13.43
CA THR A 207 24.36 -9.53 -14.82
C THR A 207 24.96 -8.13 -14.97
N GLY A 208 25.19 -7.39 -13.88
CA GLY A 208 25.59 -5.98 -13.90
C GLY A 208 24.53 -5.03 -14.50
N LYS A 209 23.35 -5.54 -14.87
CA LYS A 209 22.26 -4.75 -15.46
C LYS A 209 21.05 -4.73 -14.52
N SER A 210 20.56 -3.54 -14.23
CA SER A 210 19.23 -3.35 -13.66
C SER A 210 18.20 -3.57 -14.77
N THR A 211 17.50 -4.71 -14.76
CA THR A 211 16.22 -4.85 -15.46
C THR A 211 15.17 -4.04 -14.72
N THR A 212 15.16 -2.72 -14.95
CA THR A 212 13.91 -1.96 -14.91
C THR A 212 13.08 -2.48 -16.07
N GLY A 213 12.11 -3.34 -15.77
CA GLY A 213 11.11 -3.76 -16.73
C GLY A 213 10.39 -2.52 -17.24
N ASN A 214 10.54 -2.27 -18.55
CA ASN A 214 9.45 -1.73 -19.34
C ASN A 214 8.31 -2.75 -19.27
N GLU A 215 7.30 -2.44 -18.47
CA GLU A 215 5.94 -2.93 -18.72
C GLU A 215 5.06 -1.68 -18.71
N LEU A 216 4.87 -1.19 -19.95
CA LEU A 216 3.91 -0.20 -20.47
C LEU A 216 3.85 1.18 -19.81
#